data_AF-A0A1I8QCZ0-F1
#
_entry.id   AF-A0A1I8QCZ0-F1
#
_cell.length_a   1.000
_cell.length_b   1.000
_cell.length_c   1.000
_cell.angle_alpha   90.00
_cell.angle_beta   90.00
_cell.angle_gamma   90.00
#
_symmetry.space_group_name_H-M   'P 1'
#
loop_
_entity.id
_entity.type
_entity.pdbx_description
1 polymer ?
#
loop_
_entity_poly.entity_id
_entity_poly.type
_entity_poly.pdbx_seq_one_letter_code
_entity_poly.pdbx_strand_id
1 'polypeptide(L)'
;MYFLKSAATAFTTTTWMLLTFLSTYSLMVAATHVNSQLQSTATISSAFAATPHWHVQFKPTNVTAHMDTTVKIFVEITNIDATYLNDISFRFCSDNNRLAQSNDLVLGSQINPATRKWQGDITIDAKLLGYARLHVEMSNSRDNTKEISREYLTLIIIRKTRIIDHIFTGSVALFVSLLYINFGAALDLSVLKGLIIKPVSASIGFLTQFLLMPLIGYGVGYFLFPDNVEMQLGLFFTGVSPSGGASNIWAVLLGGNINLSVLMTTISNIAAFAMIPLWIFTLGHLIFARGHMTIPYANIATFAVALVVPLTIGVIIQKYSPRMTRILVKLLKPISTCLVLFIIIFATVTNLYLFQLFSWQIILAGLLLPWLGYIIAWSVATILRQNPADALTIAIETGIQNTGIAIFLLRSLPQPQADLTTVIPVSVAIMTPFPLLCLYLYKKCSEREIRYGLLIDDRSTAY
;
A
#
# COMPACT_ATOMS: atom_id res chain seq x y z
N MET A 1 10.05 -0.24 -33.22
CA MET A 1 11.23 0.04 -32.37
C MET A 1 11.35 1.54 -32.02
N TYR A 2 11.23 2.46 -32.99
CA TYR A 2 11.23 3.92 -32.74
C TYR A 2 10.07 4.41 -31.85
N PHE A 3 8.84 3.92 -32.07
CA PHE A 3 7.68 4.27 -31.24
C PHE A 3 7.82 3.78 -29.78
N LEU A 4 8.48 2.63 -29.58
CA LEU A 4 8.77 2.07 -28.25
C LEU A 4 9.85 2.87 -27.52
N LYS A 5 10.89 3.34 -28.23
CA LYS A 5 11.88 4.25 -27.65
C LYS A 5 11.24 5.58 -27.27
N SER A 6 10.45 6.19 -28.16
CA SER A 6 9.78 7.47 -27.88
C SER A 6 8.79 7.39 -26.72
N ALA A 7 7.95 6.35 -26.68
CA ALA A 7 7.02 6.11 -25.57
C ALA A 7 7.74 5.75 -24.26
N ALA A 8 8.85 5.00 -24.32
CA ALA A 8 9.67 4.73 -23.14
C ALA A 8 10.32 6.01 -22.62
N THR A 9 10.84 6.88 -23.48
CA THR A 9 11.42 8.17 -23.07
C THR A 9 10.36 9.07 -22.45
N ALA A 10 9.19 9.21 -23.08
CA ALA A 10 8.09 10.03 -22.59
C ALA A 10 7.50 9.51 -21.26
N PHE A 11 7.34 8.17 -21.14
CA PHE A 11 6.97 7.53 -19.88
C PHE A 11 8.03 7.77 -18.83
N THR A 12 9.32 7.61 -19.14
CA THR A 12 10.38 7.84 -18.16
C THR A 12 10.42 9.28 -17.69
N THR A 13 10.20 10.31 -18.53
CA THR A 13 10.23 11.72 -18.11
C THR A 13 8.99 12.15 -17.32
N THR A 14 7.79 11.75 -17.73
CA THR A 14 6.56 12.08 -16.98
C THR A 14 6.47 11.32 -15.67
N THR A 15 6.82 10.02 -15.68
CA THR A 15 6.91 9.24 -14.44
C THR A 15 8.06 9.76 -13.58
N TRP A 16 9.16 10.25 -14.14
CA TRP A 16 10.22 10.93 -13.39
C TRP A 16 9.70 12.15 -12.64
N MET A 17 9.08 13.10 -13.34
CA MET A 17 8.65 14.35 -12.71
C MET A 17 7.60 14.10 -11.63
N LEU A 18 6.69 13.15 -11.85
CA LEU A 18 5.72 12.77 -10.83
C LEU A 18 6.37 12.02 -9.66
N LEU A 19 7.25 11.05 -9.92
CA LEU A 19 7.90 10.27 -8.86
C LEU A 19 8.88 11.11 -8.04
N THR A 20 9.59 12.07 -8.64
CA THR A 20 10.46 12.98 -7.90
C THR A 20 9.65 14.00 -7.11
N PHE A 21 8.54 14.50 -7.66
CA PHE A 21 7.63 15.38 -6.91
C PHE A 21 6.99 14.63 -5.73
N LEU A 22 6.51 13.40 -5.96
CA LEU A 22 5.91 12.57 -4.92
C LEU A 22 6.94 12.09 -3.89
N SER A 23 8.17 11.73 -4.29
CA SER A 23 9.21 11.29 -3.37
C SER A 23 9.75 12.45 -2.54
N THR A 24 9.97 13.64 -3.13
CA THR A 24 10.40 14.82 -2.39
C THR A 24 9.33 15.27 -1.41
N TYR A 25 8.04 15.26 -1.81
CA TYR A 25 6.93 15.54 -0.92
C TYR A 25 6.82 14.49 0.21
N SER A 26 6.91 13.19 -0.12
CA SER A 26 6.85 12.11 0.88
C SER A 26 8.03 12.14 1.85
N LEU A 27 9.24 12.43 1.38
CA LEU A 27 10.45 12.56 2.21
C LEU A 27 10.36 13.79 3.13
N MET A 28 9.82 14.91 2.63
CA MET A 28 9.60 16.13 3.41
C MET A 28 8.54 15.91 4.51
N VAL A 29 7.47 15.19 4.20
CA VAL A 29 6.42 14.80 5.16
C VAL A 29 6.95 13.76 6.17
N ALA A 30 7.73 12.76 5.74
CA ALA A 30 8.35 11.79 6.63
C ALA A 30 9.38 12.43 7.58
N ALA A 31 10.17 13.40 7.10
CA ALA A 31 11.13 14.14 7.92
C ALA A 31 10.43 14.98 9.01
N THR A 32 9.27 15.56 8.70
CA THR A 32 8.43 16.25 9.71
C THR A 32 7.78 15.26 10.68
N HIS A 33 7.46 14.02 10.26
CA HIS A 33 6.90 12.99 11.12
C HIS A 33 7.89 12.37 12.13
N VAL A 34 9.16 12.16 11.77
CA VAL A 34 10.18 11.62 12.70
C VAL A 34 10.34 12.52 13.94
N ASN A 35 10.31 13.84 13.77
CA ASN A 35 10.46 14.79 14.88
C ASN A 35 9.30 14.75 15.89
N SER A 36 8.09 14.42 15.42
CA SER A 36 6.88 14.42 16.27
C SER A 36 6.66 13.13 17.07
N GLN A 37 7.13 11.98 16.57
CA GLN A 37 6.95 10.68 17.23
C GLN A 37 7.83 10.57 18.47
N LEU A 38 9.06 11.10 18.40
CA LEU A 38 10.02 11.17 19.51
C LEU A 38 9.51 11.98 20.73
N GLN A 39 8.57 12.91 20.53
CA GLN A 39 7.98 13.69 21.62
C GLN A 39 6.77 13.02 22.30
N SER A 40 6.12 12.03 21.65
CA SER A 40 4.87 11.43 22.15
C SER A 40 5.04 10.14 22.96
N THR A 41 6.13 9.41 22.73
CA THR A 41 6.36 8.09 23.36
C THR A 41 6.88 8.19 24.80
N ALA A 42 7.38 9.36 25.23
CA ALA A 42 7.94 9.54 26.57
C ALA A 42 6.88 9.75 27.67
N THR A 43 5.62 10.04 27.33
CA THR A 43 4.65 10.59 28.30
C THR A 43 3.61 9.58 28.81
N ILE A 44 3.48 8.40 28.19
CA ILE A 44 2.33 7.49 28.43
C ILE A 44 2.65 6.40 29.48
N SER A 45 3.92 6.16 29.80
CA SER A 45 4.34 4.98 30.59
C SER A 45 4.13 5.09 32.11
N SER A 46 3.80 6.26 32.69
CA SER A 46 3.84 6.46 34.15
C SER A 46 2.49 6.67 34.85
N ALA A 47 1.35 6.63 34.14
CA ALA A 47 0.06 7.07 34.71
C ALA A 47 -0.91 5.94 35.17
N PHE A 48 -0.54 4.66 35.07
CA PHE A 48 -1.45 3.53 35.33
C PHE A 48 -1.58 3.09 36.80
N ALA A 49 -1.16 3.89 37.79
CA ALA A 49 -0.91 3.40 39.15
C ALA A 49 -2.11 3.38 40.12
N ALA A 50 -3.24 4.04 39.83
CA ALA A 50 -4.40 4.05 40.74
C ALA A 50 -5.71 3.86 39.98
N THR A 51 -6.60 3.04 40.54
CA THR A 51 -7.92 2.80 39.96
C THR A 51 -8.85 3.94 40.34
N PRO A 52 -9.36 4.73 39.38
CA PRO A 52 -10.24 5.85 39.69
C PRO A 52 -11.55 5.34 40.31
N HIS A 53 -12.05 6.05 41.31
CA HIS A 53 -13.33 5.76 41.95
C HIS A 53 -14.54 6.26 41.14
N TRP A 54 -14.30 7.17 40.19
CA TRP A 54 -15.30 7.75 39.30
C TRP A 54 -15.42 6.94 37.99
N HIS A 55 -16.60 7.01 37.37
CA HIS A 55 -16.94 6.26 36.16
C HIS A 55 -17.41 7.16 35.04
N VAL A 56 -17.01 6.84 33.81
CA VAL A 56 -17.44 7.55 32.60
C VAL A 56 -18.29 6.64 31.73
N GLN A 57 -19.42 7.16 31.25
CA GLN A 57 -20.24 6.52 30.25
C GLN A 57 -20.38 7.41 29.02
N PHE A 58 -19.86 6.92 27.89
CA PHE A 58 -20.07 7.53 26.58
C PHE A 58 -21.32 6.95 25.93
N LYS A 59 -22.22 7.82 25.44
CA LYS A 59 -23.46 7.43 24.74
C LYS A 59 -23.46 8.05 23.34
N PRO A 60 -23.26 7.26 22.28
CA PRO A 60 -22.94 5.82 22.26
C PRO A 60 -21.45 5.52 22.55
N THR A 61 -21.12 4.26 22.85
CA THR A 61 -19.75 3.80 23.19
C THR A 61 -18.82 3.68 21.97
N ASN A 62 -19.42 3.52 20.78
CA ASN A 62 -18.72 3.50 19.50
C ASN A 62 -19.36 4.53 18.58
N VAL A 63 -18.55 5.40 17.98
CA VAL A 63 -19.01 6.43 17.04
C VAL A 63 -18.21 6.34 15.75
N THR A 64 -18.93 6.39 14.62
CA THR A 64 -18.30 6.58 13.32
C THR A 64 -18.44 8.04 12.91
N ALA A 65 -17.31 8.69 12.64
CA ALA A 65 -17.22 10.09 12.27
C ALA A 65 -16.61 10.24 10.87
N HIS A 66 -16.92 11.34 10.19
CA HIS A 66 -16.25 11.66 8.96
C HIS A 66 -14.97 12.47 9.22
N MET A 67 -13.94 12.24 8.41
CA MET A 67 -12.73 13.07 8.42
C MET A 67 -13.08 14.54 8.15
N ASP A 68 -12.38 15.45 8.84
CA ASP A 68 -12.59 16.90 8.84
C ASP A 68 -14.01 17.32 9.29
N THR A 69 -14.61 16.53 10.20
CA THR A 69 -15.90 16.87 10.79
C THR A 69 -15.84 16.86 12.31
N THR A 70 -16.74 17.64 12.89
CA THR A 70 -16.90 17.72 14.33
C THR A 70 -18.13 16.91 14.74
N VAL A 71 -17.98 16.04 15.74
CA VAL A 71 -19.06 15.19 16.25
C VAL A 71 -19.35 15.54 17.70
N LYS A 72 -20.64 15.64 18.02
CA LYS A 72 -21.10 15.80 19.40
C LYS A 72 -21.46 14.45 20.01
N ILE A 73 -20.98 14.20 21.21
CA ILE A 73 -21.20 12.94 21.94
C ILE A 73 -21.66 13.27 23.34
N PHE A 74 -22.73 12.61 23.76
CA PHE A 74 -23.22 12.72 25.12
C PHE A 74 -22.34 11.90 26.06
N VAL A 75 -21.89 12.55 27.13
CA VAL A 75 -21.03 11.93 28.15
C VAL A 75 -21.64 12.13 29.52
N GLU A 76 -21.52 11.09 30.34
CA GLU A 76 -21.99 11.04 31.70
C GLU A 76 -20.85 10.62 32.62
N ILE A 77 -20.50 11.46 33.60
CA ILE A 77 -19.46 11.20 34.61
C ILE A 77 -20.16 11.04 35.96
N THR A 78 -19.88 9.95 36.66
CA THR A 78 -20.56 9.56 37.90
C THR A 78 -19.57 9.22 39.00
N ASN A 79 -20.07 9.24 40.26
CA ASN A 79 -19.32 8.87 41.46
C ASN A 79 -18.11 9.79 41.72
N ILE A 80 -18.30 11.09 41.52
CA ILE A 80 -17.28 12.12 41.73
C ILE A 80 -17.27 12.52 43.21
N ASP A 81 -16.10 12.64 43.82
CA ASP A 81 -15.98 13.07 45.22
C ASP A 81 -16.40 14.54 45.37
N ALA A 82 -17.38 14.79 46.23
CA ALA A 82 -17.93 16.12 46.47
C ALA A 82 -16.96 17.04 47.25
N THR A 83 -15.95 16.47 47.89
CA THR A 83 -15.04 17.18 48.81
C THR A 83 -14.08 18.13 48.09
N TYR A 84 -13.81 17.89 46.80
CA TYR A 84 -12.77 18.61 46.03
C TYR A 84 -13.30 19.20 44.71
N LEU A 85 -14.61 19.42 44.58
CA LEU A 85 -15.24 19.87 43.33
C LEU A 85 -14.64 21.15 42.75
N ASN A 86 -14.15 22.08 43.57
CA ASN A 86 -13.56 23.33 43.08
C ASN A 86 -12.13 23.16 42.52
N ASP A 87 -11.45 22.06 42.88
CA ASP A 87 -10.06 21.80 42.54
C ASP A 87 -9.91 20.77 41.41
N ILE A 88 -11.02 20.18 40.95
CA ILE A 88 -11.05 19.13 39.94
C ILE A 88 -11.43 19.72 38.57
N SER A 89 -10.76 19.24 37.52
CA SER A 89 -11.16 19.45 36.13
C SER A 89 -11.08 18.14 35.34
N PHE A 90 -12.01 17.97 34.40
CA PHE A 90 -12.06 16.83 33.50
C PHE A 90 -11.75 17.29 32.08
N ARG A 91 -10.72 16.68 31.48
CA ARG A 91 -10.31 16.90 30.09
C ARG A 91 -10.57 15.65 29.27
N PHE A 92 -11.04 15.83 28.05
CA PHE A 92 -11.25 14.73 27.11
C PHE A 92 -10.01 14.57 26.22
N CYS A 93 -9.29 13.48 26.41
CA CYS A 93 -8.01 13.22 25.75
C CYS A 93 -8.16 12.07 24.75
N SER A 94 -7.54 12.22 23.59
CA SER A 94 -7.41 11.15 22.59
C SER A 94 -6.07 10.44 22.80
N ASP A 95 -6.02 9.13 22.58
CA ASP A 95 -4.76 8.39 22.49
C ASP A 95 -3.87 8.88 21.33
N ASN A 96 -4.48 9.46 20.29
CA ASN A 96 -3.78 10.08 19.18
C ASN A 96 -4.42 11.41 18.77
N ASN A 97 -3.78 12.51 19.18
CA ASN A 97 -4.21 13.88 18.87
C ASN A 97 -4.19 14.24 17.37
N ARG A 98 -3.58 13.40 16.52
CA ARG A 98 -3.62 13.56 15.05
C ARG A 98 -4.92 13.06 14.45
N LEU A 99 -5.48 12.00 15.03
CA LEU A 99 -6.71 11.39 14.55
C LEU A 99 -7.91 12.18 15.06
N ALA A 100 -7.96 12.41 16.37
CA ALA A 100 -9.04 13.15 17.00
C ALA A 100 -8.55 14.03 18.14
N GLN A 101 -9.22 15.17 18.34
CA GLN A 101 -8.96 16.07 19.45
C GLN A 101 -10.29 16.57 20.03
N SER A 102 -10.35 16.76 21.34
CA SER A 102 -11.39 17.54 21.99
C SER A 102 -10.74 18.71 22.73
N ASN A 103 -11.37 19.88 22.68
CA ASN A 103 -10.96 21.06 23.42
C ASN A 103 -11.84 21.32 24.63
N ASP A 104 -12.83 20.45 24.89
CA ASP A 104 -13.75 20.64 25.99
C ASP A 104 -13.07 20.37 27.33
N LEU A 105 -13.37 21.26 28.28
CA LEU A 105 -12.91 21.17 29.65
C LEU A 105 -14.12 21.34 30.56
N VAL A 106 -14.38 20.33 31.38
CA VAL A 106 -15.44 20.38 32.38
C VAL A 106 -14.81 20.73 33.71
N LEU A 107 -15.18 21.89 34.24
CA LEU A 107 -14.74 22.34 35.56
C LEU A 107 -15.62 21.68 36.62
N GLY A 108 -15.05 21.32 37.76
CA GLY A 108 -15.82 20.66 38.81
C GLY A 108 -16.93 21.54 39.42
N SER A 109 -16.87 22.86 39.23
CA SER A 109 -17.96 23.79 39.53
C SER A 109 -19.24 23.56 38.72
N GLN A 110 -19.14 22.87 37.58
CA GLN A 110 -20.27 22.54 36.72
C GLN A 110 -20.95 21.21 37.13
N ILE A 111 -20.39 20.50 38.11
CA ILE A 111 -20.90 19.21 38.58
C ILE A 111 -21.98 19.47 39.61
N ASN A 112 -23.10 18.75 39.50
CA ASN A 112 -24.17 18.87 40.48
C ASN A 112 -23.73 18.22 41.81
N PRO A 113 -23.60 19.00 42.91
CA PRO A 113 -23.08 18.49 44.18
C PRO A 113 -24.03 17.51 44.88
N ALA A 114 -25.33 17.58 44.60
CA ALA A 114 -26.33 16.69 45.18
C ALA A 114 -26.33 15.30 44.51
N THR A 115 -26.12 15.25 43.20
CA THR A 115 -26.14 13.99 42.43
C THR A 115 -24.76 13.42 42.16
N ARG A 116 -23.68 14.16 42.48
CA ARG A 116 -22.27 13.78 42.24
C ARG A 116 -22.01 13.34 40.80
N LYS A 117 -22.68 14.03 39.88
CA LYS A 117 -22.84 13.62 38.49
C LYS A 117 -22.77 14.81 37.56
N TRP A 118 -22.10 14.61 36.44
CA TRP A 118 -22.11 15.54 35.32
C TRP A 118 -22.62 14.84 34.06
N GLN A 119 -23.39 15.57 33.26
CA GLN A 119 -23.95 15.11 32.00
C GLN A 119 -23.92 16.25 30.99
N GLY A 120 -23.43 16.00 29.79
CA GLY A 120 -23.37 17.01 28.74
C GLY A 120 -22.84 16.46 27.43
N ASP A 121 -22.98 17.26 26.39
CA ASP A 121 -22.40 16.96 25.09
C ASP A 121 -20.98 17.50 25.03
N ILE A 122 -20.05 16.66 24.60
CA ILE A 122 -18.70 17.04 24.21
C ILE A 122 -18.58 17.06 22.70
N THR A 123 -17.67 17.89 22.23
CA THR A 123 -17.33 18.15 20.85
C THR A 123 -15.98 17.54 20.55
N ILE A 124 -15.94 16.68 19.53
CA ILE A 124 -14.73 15.98 19.09
C ILE A 124 -14.47 16.32 17.63
N ASP A 125 -13.30 16.86 17.36
CA ASP A 125 -12.82 17.14 16.02
C ASP A 125 -12.12 15.89 15.47
N ALA A 126 -12.74 15.25 14.48
CA ALA A 126 -12.16 14.13 13.75
C ALA A 126 -11.32 14.67 12.58
N LYS A 127 -9.99 14.60 12.71
CA LYS A 127 -9.04 15.23 11.78
C LYS A 127 -8.54 14.29 10.70
N LEU A 128 -8.15 13.07 11.08
CA LEU A 128 -7.53 12.12 10.14
C LEU A 128 -8.16 10.74 10.28
N LEU A 129 -8.24 9.99 9.17
CA LEU A 129 -8.80 8.64 9.16
C LEU A 129 -8.03 7.67 10.07
N GLY A 130 -8.75 6.74 10.68
CA GLY A 130 -8.17 5.73 11.55
C GLY A 130 -9.08 5.39 12.74
N TYR A 131 -8.47 4.75 13.73
CA TYR A 131 -9.11 4.40 15.00
C TYR A 131 -8.49 5.22 16.12
N ALA A 132 -9.32 5.95 16.85
CA ALA A 132 -8.89 6.71 18.03
C ALA A 132 -9.70 6.28 19.24
N ARG A 133 -9.07 6.24 20.41
CA ARG A 133 -9.75 6.00 21.68
C ARG A 133 -9.70 7.27 22.51
N LEU A 134 -10.88 7.77 22.86
CA LEU A 134 -10.99 8.91 23.76
C LEU A 134 -11.24 8.43 25.18
N HIS A 135 -10.45 8.97 26.09
CA HIS A 135 -10.56 8.76 27.53
C HIS A 135 -10.70 10.12 28.22
N VAL A 136 -11.10 10.09 29.49
CA VAL A 136 -11.19 11.29 30.32
C VAL A 136 -10.00 11.31 31.26
N GLU A 137 -9.35 12.45 31.36
CA GLU A 137 -8.30 12.72 32.34
C GLU A 137 -8.86 13.68 33.39
N MET A 138 -8.91 13.24 34.64
CA MET A 138 -9.24 14.07 35.78
C MET A 138 -7.95 14.63 36.36
N SER A 139 -7.85 15.96 36.45
CA SER A 139 -6.73 16.65 37.09
C SER A 139 -7.21 17.31 38.38
N ASN A 140 -6.52 17.02 39.49
CA ASN A 140 -6.77 17.67 40.78
C ASN A 140 -5.64 18.68 41.05
N SER A 141 -5.96 19.96 41.08
CA SER A 141 -5.00 21.04 41.29
C SER A 141 -4.43 21.10 42.71
N ARG A 142 -5.10 20.51 43.70
CA ARG A 142 -4.66 20.50 45.10
C ARG A 142 -3.51 19.52 45.33
N ASP A 143 -3.66 18.29 44.82
CA ASP A 143 -2.69 17.21 45.04
C ASP A 143 -1.76 17.01 43.84
N ASN A 144 -1.97 17.78 42.76
CA ASN A 144 -1.27 17.66 41.48
C ASN A 144 -1.32 16.22 40.92
N THR A 145 -2.43 15.52 41.18
CA THR A 145 -2.66 14.15 40.73
C THR A 145 -3.49 14.15 39.45
N LYS A 146 -3.21 13.14 38.62
CA LYS A 146 -3.92 12.88 37.36
C LYS A 146 -4.43 11.46 37.36
N GLU A 147 -5.72 11.30 37.12
CA GLU A 147 -6.38 10.01 37.00
C GLU A 147 -6.99 9.87 35.61
N ILE A 148 -6.91 8.66 35.04
CA ILE A 148 -7.41 8.37 33.69
C ILE A 148 -8.60 7.42 33.80
N SER A 149 -9.68 7.69 33.06
CA SER A 149 -10.87 6.84 33.01
C SER A 149 -10.54 5.44 32.48
N ARG A 150 -11.20 4.43 33.02
CA ARG A 150 -11.11 3.06 32.49
C ARG A 150 -11.90 2.90 31.21
N GLU A 151 -13.06 3.54 31.16
CA GLU A 151 -13.94 3.54 30.01
C GLU A 151 -13.41 4.49 28.95
N TYR A 152 -13.52 4.06 27.70
CA TYR A 152 -13.10 4.84 26.54
C TYR A 152 -14.18 4.78 25.47
N LEU A 153 -14.27 5.86 24.69
CA LEU A 153 -15.05 5.91 23.46
C LEU A 153 -14.19 5.42 22.31
N THR A 154 -14.70 4.48 21.52
CA THR A 154 -14.05 4.09 20.27
C THR A 154 -14.56 4.96 19.13
N LEU A 155 -13.67 5.76 18.55
CA LEU A 155 -13.96 6.63 17.42
C LEU A 155 -13.38 6.02 16.14
N ILE A 156 -14.26 5.73 15.18
CA ILE A 156 -13.91 5.23 13.85
C ILE A 156 -14.03 6.39 12.87
N ILE A 157 -12.89 6.89 12.39
CA ILE A 157 -12.88 8.05 11.48
C ILE A 157 -12.75 7.54 10.05
N ILE A 158 -13.81 7.74 9.27
CA ILE A 158 -13.89 7.33 7.86
C ILE A 158 -13.90 8.53 6.94
N ARG A 159 -13.38 8.35 5.73
CA ARG A 159 -13.48 9.38 4.70
C ARG A 159 -14.92 9.44 4.17
N LYS A 160 -15.44 10.64 3.91
CA LYS A 160 -16.69 10.80 3.15
C LYS A 160 -16.48 10.34 1.71
N THR A 161 -17.34 9.45 1.22
CA THR A 161 -17.31 9.00 -0.18
C THR A 161 -17.71 10.15 -1.10
N ARG A 162 -16.87 10.42 -2.10
CA ARG A 162 -17.07 11.46 -3.11
C ARG A 162 -17.44 10.80 -4.44
N ILE A 163 -18.13 11.52 -5.32
CA ILE A 163 -18.51 11.02 -6.66
C ILE A 163 -17.27 10.54 -7.44
N ILE A 164 -16.15 11.24 -7.26
CA ILE A 164 -14.86 10.91 -7.87
C ILE A 164 -14.35 9.51 -7.49
N ASP A 165 -14.74 8.98 -6.34
CA ASP A 165 -14.34 7.65 -5.87
C ASP A 165 -15.08 6.53 -6.61
N HIS A 166 -16.36 6.75 -6.94
CA HIS A 166 -17.13 5.84 -7.76
C HIS A 166 -16.61 5.85 -9.20
N ILE A 167 -16.31 7.03 -9.73
CA ILE A 167 -15.70 7.19 -11.06
C ILE A 167 -14.37 6.44 -11.12
N PHE A 168 -13.53 6.57 -10.10
CA PHE A 168 -12.27 5.84 -10.01
C PHE A 168 -12.44 4.34 -9.95
N THR A 169 -13.30 3.84 -9.05
CA THR A 169 -13.50 2.41 -8.88
C THR A 169 -14.01 1.79 -10.19
N GLY A 170 -14.95 2.45 -10.87
CA GLY A 170 -15.42 2.05 -12.19
C GLY A 170 -14.33 2.12 -13.27
N SER A 171 -13.49 3.17 -13.26
CA SER A 171 -12.41 3.33 -14.23
C SER A 171 -11.31 2.28 -14.05
N VAL A 172 -10.90 2.00 -12.81
CA VAL A 172 -9.93 0.93 -12.49
C VAL A 172 -10.50 -0.41 -12.91
N ALA A 173 -11.75 -0.72 -12.57
CA ALA A 173 -12.40 -1.97 -12.98
C ALA A 173 -12.41 -2.12 -14.51
N LEU A 174 -12.70 -1.05 -15.26
CA LEU A 174 -12.65 -1.04 -16.72
C LEU A 174 -11.24 -1.31 -17.25
N PHE A 175 -10.24 -0.56 -16.78
CA PHE A 175 -8.86 -0.73 -17.23
C PHE A 175 -8.29 -2.11 -16.89
N VAL A 176 -8.56 -2.62 -15.68
CA VAL A 176 -8.17 -3.96 -15.26
C VAL A 176 -8.86 -5.00 -16.14
N SER A 177 -10.15 -4.85 -16.43
CA SER A 177 -10.87 -5.76 -17.34
C SER A 177 -10.26 -5.78 -18.75
N LEU A 178 -9.97 -4.60 -19.32
CA LEU A 178 -9.29 -4.49 -20.63
C LEU A 178 -7.90 -5.15 -20.61
N LEU A 179 -7.17 -4.98 -19.52
CA LEU A 179 -5.83 -5.54 -19.34
C LEU A 179 -5.89 -7.07 -19.21
N TYR A 180 -6.87 -7.63 -18.51
CA TYR A 180 -7.11 -9.08 -18.42
C TYR A 180 -7.59 -9.67 -19.76
N ILE A 181 -8.42 -8.96 -20.54
CA ILE A 181 -8.73 -9.35 -21.92
C ILE A 181 -7.46 -9.40 -22.76
N ASN A 182 -6.58 -8.40 -22.65
CA ASN A 182 -5.32 -8.39 -23.38
C ASN A 182 -4.39 -9.53 -22.94
N PHE A 183 -4.33 -9.87 -21.65
CA PHE A 183 -3.57 -11.03 -21.18
C PHE A 183 -4.12 -12.34 -21.71
N GLY A 184 -5.45 -12.51 -21.71
CA GLY A 184 -6.08 -13.67 -22.33
C GLY A 184 -5.81 -13.75 -23.83
N ALA A 185 -5.82 -12.61 -24.52
CA ALA A 185 -5.46 -12.52 -25.94
C ALA A 185 -3.97 -12.81 -26.20
N ALA A 186 -3.09 -12.40 -25.29
CA ALA A 186 -1.65 -12.65 -25.36
C ALA A 186 -1.28 -14.11 -25.04
N LEU A 187 -2.20 -14.88 -24.45
CA LEU A 187 -2.01 -16.28 -24.13
C LEU A 187 -1.96 -17.15 -25.38
N ASP A 188 -0.81 -17.20 -26.04
CA ASP A 188 -0.60 -18.17 -27.10
C ASP A 188 -0.41 -19.57 -26.54
N LEU A 189 -1.47 -20.39 -26.60
CA LEU A 189 -1.46 -21.79 -26.17
C LEU A 189 -0.37 -22.61 -26.87
N SER A 190 0.06 -22.24 -28.07
CA SER A 190 1.17 -22.90 -28.77
C SER A 190 2.53 -22.49 -28.19
N VAL A 191 2.69 -21.23 -27.80
CA VAL A 191 3.86 -20.73 -27.07
C VAL A 191 3.91 -21.35 -25.67
N LEU A 192 2.76 -21.48 -24.99
CA LEU A 192 2.66 -22.15 -23.69
C LEU A 192 3.08 -23.63 -23.78
N LYS A 193 2.78 -24.33 -24.88
CA LYS A 193 3.32 -25.66 -25.15
C LYS A 193 4.84 -25.65 -25.34
N GLY A 194 5.38 -24.62 -25.98
CA GLY A 194 6.83 -24.42 -26.13
C GLY A 194 7.57 -24.25 -24.80
N LEU A 195 6.91 -23.75 -23.74
CA LEU A 195 7.50 -23.66 -22.41
C LEU A 195 7.78 -25.00 -21.77
N ILE A 196 6.94 -26.00 -22.05
CA ILE A 196 7.12 -27.35 -21.51
C ILE A 196 8.46 -27.92 -21.99
N ILE A 197 8.99 -27.42 -23.12
CA ILE A 197 10.21 -27.92 -23.75
C ILE A 197 11.48 -27.31 -23.09
N LYS A 198 11.43 -26.09 -22.54
CA LYS A 198 12.55 -25.47 -21.79
C LYS A 198 12.04 -24.59 -20.62
N PRO A 199 11.54 -25.19 -19.53
CA PRO A 199 10.81 -24.46 -18.50
C PRO A 199 11.69 -23.75 -17.48
N VAL A 200 13.01 -23.99 -17.45
CA VAL A 200 13.85 -23.67 -16.29
C VAL A 200 13.74 -22.21 -15.86
N SER A 201 13.94 -21.24 -16.77
CA SER A 201 13.89 -19.81 -16.44
C SER A 201 12.50 -19.36 -15.98
N ALA A 202 11.44 -19.84 -16.64
CA ALA A 202 10.07 -19.50 -16.31
C ALA A 202 9.63 -20.13 -14.98
N SER A 203 10.07 -21.35 -14.68
CA SER A 203 9.81 -22.03 -13.40
C SER A 203 10.53 -21.36 -12.24
N ILE A 204 11.77 -20.91 -12.44
CA ILE A 204 12.48 -20.09 -11.45
C ILE A 204 11.69 -18.82 -11.18
N GLY A 205 11.28 -18.13 -12.25
CA GLY A 205 10.46 -16.94 -12.17
C GLY A 205 9.14 -17.16 -11.41
N PHE A 206 8.44 -18.26 -11.68
CA PHE A 206 7.23 -18.64 -10.96
C PHE A 206 7.50 -18.85 -9.46
N LEU A 207 8.58 -19.56 -9.13
CA LEU A 207 8.98 -19.83 -7.75
C LEU A 207 9.34 -18.54 -7.02
N THR A 208 10.15 -17.67 -7.61
CA THR A 208 10.54 -16.41 -6.99
C THR A 208 9.31 -15.48 -6.82
N GLN A 209 8.39 -15.49 -7.79
CA GLN A 209 7.17 -14.68 -7.78
C GLN A 209 6.13 -15.13 -6.75
N PHE A 210 5.86 -16.43 -6.62
CA PHE A 210 4.78 -16.92 -5.77
C PHE A 210 5.23 -17.70 -4.54
N LEU A 211 6.53 -17.90 -4.34
CA LEU A 211 7.06 -18.39 -3.07
C LEU A 211 7.82 -17.29 -2.34
N LEU A 212 8.85 -16.72 -2.97
CA LEU A 212 9.74 -15.80 -2.26
C LEU A 212 9.07 -14.45 -1.99
N MET A 213 8.38 -13.87 -2.96
CA MET A 213 7.76 -12.57 -2.81
C MET A 213 6.69 -12.48 -1.70
N PRO A 214 5.76 -13.45 -1.58
CA PRO A 214 4.85 -13.54 -0.44
C PRO A 214 5.58 -13.64 0.91
N LEU A 215 6.66 -14.43 0.98
CA LEU A 215 7.45 -14.60 2.19
C LEU A 215 8.21 -13.32 2.56
N ILE A 216 8.76 -12.60 1.59
CA ILE A 216 9.39 -11.29 1.79
C ILE A 216 8.34 -10.30 2.29
N GLY A 217 7.18 -10.22 1.65
CA GLY A 217 6.08 -9.33 2.05
C GLY A 217 5.59 -9.60 3.47
N TYR A 218 5.41 -10.88 3.83
CA TYR A 218 5.06 -11.29 5.19
C TYR A 218 6.17 -10.95 6.19
N GLY A 219 7.42 -11.32 5.89
CA GLY A 219 8.55 -11.12 6.78
C GLY A 219 8.86 -9.65 7.04
N VAL A 220 9.00 -8.85 5.98
CA VAL A 220 9.24 -7.40 6.10
C VAL A 220 8.06 -6.74 6.82
N GLY A 221 6.83 -7.16 6.53
CA GLY A 221 5.64 -6.64 7.20
C GLY A 221 5.67 -6.91 8.70
N TYR A 222 5.96 -8.15 9.08
CA TYR A 222 6.05 -8.56 10.47
C TYR A 222 7.14 -7.81 11.26
N PHE A 223 8.32 -7.59 10.66
CA PHE A 223 9.42 -6.90 11.33
C PHE A 223 9.23 -5.38 11.40
N LEU A 224 8.71 -4.74 10.36
CA LEU A 224 8.55 -3.28 10.33
C LEU A 224 7.27 -2.78 11.01
N PHE A 225 6.24 -3.62 11.10
CA PHE A 225 4.92 -3.23 11.56
C PHE A 225 4.33 -4.20 12.59
N PRO A 226 5.03 -4.50 13.71
CA PRO A 226 4.58 -5.51 14.67
C PRO A 226 3.15 -5.26 15.19
N ASP A 227 2.81 -3.99 15.44
CA ASP A 227 1.51 -3.58 15.99
C ASP A 227 0.53 -3.02 14.95
N ASN A 228 0.89 -3.00 13.67
CA ASN A 228 0.08 -2.38 12.61
C ASN A 228 -0.27 -3.40 11.51
N VAL A 229 -1.39 -4.07 11.71
CA VAL A 229 -1.87 -5.17 10.85
C VAL A 229 -2.26 -4.65 9.46
N GLU A 230 -2.74 -3.41 9.36
CA GLU A 230 -3.09 -2.79 8.09
C GLU A 230 -1.86 -2.63 7.18
N MET A 231 -0.72 -2.21 7.74
CA MET A 231 0.52 -2.11 6.96
C MET A 231 1.05 -3.51 6.58
N GLN A 232 0.94 -4.50 7.48
CA GLN A 232 1.30 -5.89 7.17
C GLN A 232 0.47 -6.43 6.00
N LEU A 233 -0.85 -6.24 6.03
CA LEU A 233 -1.76 -6.64 4.96
C LEU A 233 -1.42 -5.92 3.66
N GLY A 234 -1.17 -4.61 3.70
CA GLY A 234 -0.75 -3.83 2.54
C GLY A 234 0.48 -4.41 1.85
N LEU A 235 1.51 -4.77 2.64
CA LEU A 235 2.74 -5.33 2.11
C LEU A 235 2.58 -6.77 1.62
N PHE A 236 1.85 -7.59 2.38
CA PHE A 236 1.56 -8.98 2.03
C PHE A 236 0.77 -9.09 0.73
N PHE A 237 -0.32 -8.32 0.58
CA PHE A 237 -1.12 -8.30 -0.64
C PHE A 237 -0.32 -7.80 -1.85
N THR A 238 0.63 -6.91 -1.63
CA THR A 238 1.57 -6.48 -2.69
C THR A 238 2.53 -7.60 -3.07
N GLY A 239 3.03 -8.38 -2.10
CA GLY A 239 3.93 -9.51 -2.34
C GLY A 239 3.27 -10.73 -3.00
N VAL A 240 1.99 -10.99 -2.74
CA VAL A 240 1.25 -12.10 -3.39
C VAL A 240 0.72 -11.75 -4.77
N SER A 241 0.75 -10.47 -5.15
CA SER A 241 0.32 -10.02 -6.47
C SER A 241 1.25 -10.57 -7.57
N PRO A 242 0.74 -10.79 -8.80
CA PRO A 242 1.58 -11.18 -9.92
C PRO A 242 2.47 -10.02 -10.41
N SER A 243 3.37 -10.34 -11.33
CA SER A 243 4.26 -9.34 -11.93
C SER A 243 3.48 -8.25 -12.68
N GLY A 244 3.93 -7.00 -12.54
CA GLY A 244 3.31 -5.82 -13.13
C GLY A 244 3.79 -5.54 -14.56
N GLY A 245 2.91 -5.09 -15.46
CA GLY A 245 3.22 -4.89 -16.88
C GLY A 245 4.36 -3.91 -17.20
N ALA A 246 4.77 -3.07 -16.24
CA ALA A 246 5.93 -2.20 -16.34
C ALA A 246 7.27 -2.97 -16.44
N SER A 247 7.32 -4.22 -15.97
CA SER A 247 8.49 -5.10 -16.06
C SER A 247 8.97 -5.29 -17.50
N ASN A 248 8.05 -5.43 -18.44
CA ASN A 248 8.33 -5.57 -19.86
C ASN A 248 9.07 -4.35 -20.45
N ILE A 249 8.85 -3.15 -19.91
CA ILE A 249 9.54 -1.94 -20.36
C ILE A 249 10.97 -1.94 -19.79
N TRP A 250 11.12 -2.24 -18.50
CA TRP A 250 12.42 -2.31 -17.84
C TRP A 250 13.32 -3.42 -18.41
N ALA A 251 12.76 -4.58 -18.74
CA ALA A 251 13.48 -5.66 -19.42
C ALA A 251 14.07 -5.18 -20.76
N VAL A 252 13.29 -4.44 -21.56
CA VAL A 252 13.79 -3.85 -22.82
C VAL A 252 14.90 -2.83 -22.56
N LEU A 253 14.70 -1.92 -21.60
CA LEU A 253 15.62 -0.82 -21.32
C LEU A 253 16.97 -1.29 -20.78
N LEU A 254 16.97 -2.34 -19.95
CA LEU A 254 18.18 -2.87 -19.33
C LEU A 254 18.84 -3.98 -20.17
N GLY A 255 18.20 -4.44 -21.25
CA GLY A 255 18.74 -5.45 -22.16
C GLY A 255 18.50 -6.89 -21.71
N GLY A 256 17.43 -7.13 -20.97
CA GLY A 256 16.95 -8.47 -20.61
C GLY A 256 16.23 -9.18 -21.77
N ASN A 257 15.93 -10.45 -21.56
CA ASN A 257 15.14 -11.25 -22.48
C ASN A 257 13.65 -10.86 -22.43
N ILE A 258 13.19 -10.16 -23.48
CA ILE A 258 11.82 -9.66 -23.59
C ILE A 258 10.81 -10.80 -23.75
N ASN A 259 11.17 -11.86 -24.47
CA ASN A 259 10.27 -12.99 -24.69
C ASN A 259 10.00 -13.72 -23.37
N LEU A 260 11.03 -13.88 -22.54
CA LEU A 260 10.90 -14.42 -21.19
C LEU A 260 10.06 -13.51 -20.28
N SER A 261 10.25 -12.19 -20.36
CA SER A 261 9.50 -11.21 -19.56
C SER A 261 8.00 -11.29 -19.84
N VAL A 262 7.59 -11.18 -21.11
CA VAL A 262 6.18 -11.28 -21.53
C VAL A 262 5.56 -12.61 -21.09
N LEU A 263 6.34 -13.68 -21.19
CA LEU A 263 5.92 -15.01 -20.82
C LEU A 263 5.69 -15.15 -19.31
N MET A 264 6.64 -14.71 -18.49
CA MET A 264 6.54 -14.73 -17.04
C MET A 264 5.38 -13.86 -16.54
N THR A 265 5.20 -12.66 -17.11
CA THR A 265 4.05 -11.81 -16.81
C THR A 265 2.74 -12.54 -17.12
N THR A 266 2.64 -13.21 -18.28
CA THR A 266 1.42 -13.91 -18.67
C THR A 266 1.11 -15.07 -17.73
N ILE A 267 2.11 -15.92 -17.44
CA ILE A 267 1.95 -17.06 -16.53
C ILE A 267 1.60 -16.61 -15.13
N SER A 268 2.27 -15.57 -14.63
CA SER A 268 2.01 -15.09 -13.27
C SER A 268 0.61 -14.52 -13.13
N ASN A 269 0.12 -13.74 -14.09
CA ASN A 269 -1.25 -13.21 -14.04
C ASN A 269 -2.33 -14.31 -14.06
N ILE A 270 -2.06 -15.46 -14.70
CA ILE A 270 -2.98 -16.62 -14.67
C ILE A 270 -2.85 -17.39 -13.38
N ALA A 271 -1.62 -17.66 -12.94
CA ALA A 271 -1.35 -18.35 -11.70
C ALA A 271 -1.89 -17.60 -10.49
N ALA A 272 -1.94 -16.27 -10.54
CA ALA A 272 -2.48 -15.42 -9.49
C ALA A 272 -3.89 -15.81 -9.04
N PHE A 273 -4.75 -16.32 -9.95
CA PHE A 273 -6.09 -16.79 -9.61
C PHE A 273 -6.10 -17.93 -8.59
N ALA A 274 -5.07 -18.77 -8.59
CA ALA A 274 -4.91 -19.85 -7.61
C ALA A 274 -3.98 -19.45 -6.46
N MET A 275 -2.86 -18.79 -6.78
CA MET A 275 -1.82 -18.48 -5.81
C MET A 275 -2.22 -17.40 -4.81
N ILE A 276 -2.97 -16.37 -5.23
CA ILE A 276 -3.43 -15.32 -4.29
C ILE A 276 -4.36 -15.91 -3.23
N PRO A 277 -5.46 -16.63 -3.57
CA PRO A 277 -6.28 -17.28 -2.57
C PRO A 277 -5.48 -18.23 -1.67
N LEU A 278 -4.59 -19.05 -2.23
CA LEU A 278 -3.75 -19.97 -1.47
C LEU A 278 -2.93 -19.24 -0.38
N TRP A 279 -2.31 -18.11 -0.71
CA TRP A 279 -1.57 -17.32 0.26
C TRP A 279 -2.47 -16.65 1.30
N ILE A 280 -3.65 -16.19 0.89
CA ILE A 280 -4.63 -15.62 1.81
C ILE A 280 -5.12 -16.67 2.82
N PHE A 281 -5.37 -17.91 2.37
CA PHE A 281 -5.78 -19.02 3.25
C PHE A 281 -4.66 -19.52 4.17
N THR A 282 -3.40 -19.25 3.86
CA THR A 282 -2.24 -19.67 4.66
C THR A 282 -1.71 -18.52 5.52
N LEU A 283 -0.71 -17.78 5.05
CA LEU A 283 -0.10 -16.69 5.81
C LEU A 283 -1.04 -15.50 6.01
N GLY A 284 -1.91 -15.20 5.04
CA GLY A 284 -2.90 -14.14 5.17
C GLY A 284 -3.78 -14.36 6.39
N HIS A 285 -4.24 -15.60 6.62
CA HIS A 285 -5.07 -15.96 7.77
C HIS A 285 -4.41 -15.61 9.11
N LEU A 286 -3.09 -15.78 9.22
CA LEU A 286 -2.35 -15.41 10.43
C LEU A 286 -2.35 -13.90 10.66
N ILE A 287 -2.20 -13.10 9.60
CA ILE A 287 -2.24 -11.63 9.68
C ILE A 287 -3.64 -11.17 10.09
N PHE A 288 -4.69 -11.69 9.43
CA PHE A 288 -6.07 -11.35 9.75
C PHE A 288 -6.47 -11.76 11.18
N ALA A 289 -6.05 -12.94 11.63
CA ALA A 289 -6.31 -13.41 12.99
C ALA A 289 -5.68 -12.51 14.06
N ARG A 290 -4.45 -12.03 13.84
CA ARG A 290 -3.79 -11.07 14.75
C ARG A 290 -4.50 -9.72 14.84
N GLY A 291 -5.11 -9.28 13.74
CA GLY A 291 -5.88 -8.04 13.70
C GLY A 291 -7.31 -8.15 14.22
N HIS A 292 -7.76 -9.34 14.66
CA HIS A 292 -9.17 -9.63 14.92
C HIS A 292 -10.08 -9.26 13.74
N MET A 293 -9.59 -9.41 12.52
CA MET A 293 -10.26 -9.04 11.29
C MET A 293 -10.87 -10.26 10.62
N THR A 294 -12.11 -10.13 10.13
CA THR A 294 -12.74 -11.17 9.32
C THR A 294 -12.25 -11.10 7.88
N ILE A 295 -11.78 -12.22 7.34
CA ILE A 295 -11.38 -12.27 5.92
C ILE A 295 -12.63 -12.16 5.05
N PRO A 296 -12.71 -11.19 4.12
CA PRO A 296 -13.88 -11.03 3.26
C PRO A 296 -13.84 -12.03 2.09
N TYR A 297 -13.91 -13.33 2.39
CA TYR A 297 -13.80 -14.41 1.39
C TYR A 297 -14.80 -14.27 0.25
N ALA A 298 -16.04 -13.87 0.55
CA ALA A 298 -17.08 -13.65 -0.46
C ALA A 298 -16.67 -12.53 -1.45
N ASN A 299 -16.13 -11.42 -0.95
CA ASN A 299 -15.68 -10.32 -1.79
C ASN A 299 -14.49 -10.77 -2.65
N ILE A 300 -13.48 -11.41 -2.03
CA ILE A 300 -12.29 -11.90 -2.73
C ILE A 300 -12.67 -12.92 -3.83
N ALA A 301 -13.57 -13.85 -3.54
CA ALA A 301 -14.07 -14.83 -4.50
C ALA A 301 -14.83 -14.16 -5.65
N THR A 302 -15.70 -13.18 -5.34
CA THR A 302 -16.42 -12.40 -6.35
C THR A 302 -15.45 -11.67 -7.27
N PHE A 303 -14.37 -11.09 -6.71
CA PHE A 303 -13.33 -10.44 -7.50
C PHE A 303 -12.54 -11.42 -8.36
N ALA A 304 -12.17 -12.57 -7.84
CA ALA A 304 -11.51 -13.61 -8.63
C ALA A 304 -12.39 -14.00 -9.83
N VAL A 305 -13.67 -14.28 -9.60
CA VAL A 305 -14.63 -14.58 -10.68
C VAL A 305 -14.74 -13.42 -11.66
N ALA A 306 -14.84 -12.18 -11.19
CA ALA A 306 -14.93 -10.99 -12.02
C ALA A 306 -13.70 -10.79 -12.92
N LEU A 307 -12.52 -11.28 -12.53
CA LEU A 307 -11.29 -11.24 -13.33
C LEU A 307 -11.16 -12.44 -14.29
N VAL A 308 -11.73 -13.60 -13.96
CA VAL A 308 -11.73 -14.80 -14.84
C VAL A 308 -12.55 -14.54 -16.10
N VAL A 309 -13.66 -13.83 -15.99
CA VAL A 309 -14.54 -13.50 -17.13
C VAL A 309 -13.80 -12.74 -18.25
N PRO A 310 -13.18 -11.57 -18.02
CA PRO A 310 -12.43 -10.85 -19.06
C PRO A 310 -11.24 -11.65 -19.58
N LEU A 311 -10.56 -12.42 -18.73
CA LEU A 311 -9.48 -13.31 -19.19
C LEU A 311 -9.98 -14.34 -20.20
N THR A 312 -11.11 -14.99 -19.90
CA THR A 312 -11.71 -16.02 -20.76
C THR A 312 -12.16 -15.42 -22.09
N ILE A 313 -12.74 -14.21 -22.07
CA ILE A 313 -13.04 -13.45 -23.29
C ILE A 313 -11.77 -13.23 -24.12
N GLY A 314 -10.67 -12.83 -23.48
CA GLY A 314 -9.37 -12.69 -24.13
C GLY A 314 -8.90 -13.97 -24.82
N VAL A 315 -8.98 -15.12 -24.13
CA VAL A 315 -8.59 -16.44 -24.68
C VAL A 315 -9.51 -16.87 -25.83
N ILE A 316 -10.80 -16.57 -25.76
CA ILE A 316 -11.73 -16.82 -26.87
C ILE A 316 -11.32 -15.99 -28.09
N ILE A 317 -11.04 -14.70 -27.91
CA ILE A 317 -10.56 -13.82 -29.00
C ILE A 317 -9.25 -14.36 -29.58
N GLN A 318 -8.34 -14.82 -28.72
CA GLN A 318 -7.07 -15.44 -29.08
C GLN A 318 -7.25 -16.60 -30.06
N LYS A 319 -8.20 -17.48 -29.77
CA LYS A 319 -8.52 -18.68 -30.55
C LYS A 319 -9.23 -18.38 -31.88
N TYR A 320 -10.20 -17.47 -31.88
CA TYR A 320 -11.09 -17.27 -33.03
C TYR A 320 -10.70 -16.09 -33.93
N SER A 321 -9.91 -15.12 -33.45
CA SER A 321 -9.56 -13.92 -34.23
C SER A 321 -8.09 -13.50 -34.10
N PRO A 322 -7.17 -14.13 -34.85
CA PRO A 322 -5.74 -13.79 -34.85
C PRO A 322 -5.45 -12.32 -35.25
N ARG A 323 -6.35 -11.69 -36.01
CA ARG A 323 -6.25 -10.26 -36.35
C ARG A 323 -6.48 -9.40 -35.11
N MET A 324 -7.53 -9.67 -34.35
CA MET A 324 -7.85 -8.94 -33.11
C MET A 324 -6.78 -9.17 -32.05
N THR A 325 -6.29 -10.41 -31.91
CA THR A 325 -5.18 -10.76 -31.01
C THR A 325 -3.96 -9.86 -31.23
N ARG A 326 -3.53 -9.68 -32.48
CA ARG A 326 -2.39 -8.81 -32.78
C ARG A 326 -2.61 -7.34 -32.38
N ILE A 327 -3.86 -6.87 -32.40
CA ILE A 327 -4.20 -5.51 -31.97
C ILE A 327 -4.17 -5.44 -30.44
N LEU A 328 -4.83 -6.36 -29.75
CA LEU A 328 -4.90 -6.43 -28.29
C LEU A 328 -3.51 -6.55 -27.65
N VAL A 329 -2.66 -7.45 -28.17
CA VAL A 329 -1.27 -7.62 -27.71
C VAL A 329 -0.45 -6.33 -27.92
N LYS A 330 -0.68 -5.60 -29.02
CA LYS A 330 -0.02 -4.30 -29.23
C LYS A 330 -0.53 -3.23 -28.26
N LEU A 331 -1.81 -3.28 -27.90
CA LEU A 331 -2.43 -2.34 -26.95
C LEU A 331 -2.11 -2.66 -25.48
N LEU A 332 -1.60 -3.86 -25.17
CA LEU A 332 -1.25 -4.27 -23.82
C LEU A 332 -0.33 -3.26 -23.11
N LYS A 333 0.74 -2.83 -23.79
CA LYS A 333 1.71 -1.86 -23.25
C LYS A 333 1.08 -0.48 -22.99
N PRO A 334 0.48 0.21 -23.98
CA PRO A 334 -0.10 1.53 -23.73
C PRO A 334 -1.25 1.50 -22.72
N ILE A 335 -2.07 0.45 -22.69
CA ILE A 335 -3.15 0.30 -21.70
C ILE A 335 -2.56 0.11 -20.30
N SER A 336 -1.57 -0.76 -20.13
CA SER A 336 -0.89 -0.95 -18.84
C SER A 336 -0.22 0.33 -18.35
N THR A 337 0.46 1.05 -19.24
CA THR A 337 1.08 2.35 -18.92
C THR A 337 0.04 3.40 -18.54
N CYS A 338 -1.06 3.49 -19.29
CA CYS A 338 -2.16 4.41 -19.02
C CYS A 338 -2.82 4.11 -17.67
N LEU A 339 -3.06 2.83 -17.35
CA LEU A 339 -3.61 2.42 -16.05
C LEU A 339 -2.69 2.82 -14.89
N VAL A 340 -1.39 2.57 -15.01
CA VAL A 340 -0.43 2.96 -13.95
C VAL A 340 -0.40 4.47 -13.77
N LEU A 341 -0.32 5.24 -14.86
CA LEU A 341 -0.36 6.71 -14.78
C LEU A 341 -1.69 7.21 -14.22
N PHE A 342 -2.82 6.62 -14.62
CA PHE A 342 -4.14 6.94 -14.09
C PHE A 342 -4.20 6.68 -12.59
N ILE A 343 -3.75 5.52 -12.12
CA ILE A 343 -3.70 5.19 -10.69
C ILE A 343 -2.80 6.18 -9.94
N ILE A 344 -1.61 6.50 -10.45
CA ILE A 344 -0.69 7.43 -9.76
C ILE A 344 -1.28 8.85 -9.71
N ILE A 345 -1.74 9.38 -10.84
CA ILE A 345 -2.32 10.74 -10.91
C ILE A 345 -3.55 10.80 -10.01
N PHE A 346 -4.46 9.84 -10.12
CA PHE A 346 -5.66 9.80 -9.31
C PHE A 346 -5.34 9.62 -7.83
N ALA A 347 -4.43 8.70 -7.47
CA ALA A 347 -3.99 8.48 -6.10
C ALA A 347 -3.44 9.78 -5.51
N THR A 348 -2.63 10.51 -6.29
CA THR A 348 -2.07 11.79 -5.88
C THR A 348 -3.15 12.86 -5.68
N VAL A 349 -4.04 13.04 -6.66
CA VAL A 349 -5.06 14.10 -6.64
C VAL A 349 -6.13 13.88 -5.58
N THR A 350 -6.59 12.64 -5.42
CA THR A 350 -7.72 12.33 -4.53
C THR A 350 -7.30 11.92 -3.13
N ASN A 351 -6.04 11.52 -2.94
CA ASN A 351 -5.55 11.00 -1.68
C ASN A 351 -4.29 11.70 -1.19
N LEU A 352 -4.24 13.04 -1.31
CA LEU A 352 -3.20 13.85 -0.65
C LEU A 352 -3.11 13.52 0.85
N TYR A 353 -4.23 13.15 1.49
CA TYR A 353 -4.25 12.70 2.88
C TYR A 353 -3.47 11.39 3.11
N LEU A 354 -3.36 10.47 2.14
CA LEU A 354 -2.58 9.24 2.32
C LEU A 354 -1.10 9.56 2.50
N PHE A 355 -0.59 10.63 1.90
CA PHE A 355 0.79 11.06 2.13
C PHE A 355 1.03 11.53 3.56
N GLN A 356 0.00 12.00 4.28
CA GLN A 356 0.11 12.31 5.71
C GLN A 356 0.22 11.05 6.58
N LEU A 357 -0.05 9.87 6.03
CA LEU A 357 0.18 8.58 6.68
C LEU A 357 1.58 8.03 6.40
N PHE A 358 2.36 8.62 5.47
CA PHE A 358 3.69 8.11 5.14
C PHE A 358 4.64 8.31 6.32
N SER A 359 5.03 7.20 6.94
CA SER A 359 6.13 7.15 7.89
C SER A 359 7.41 6.68 7.20
N TRP A 360 8.55 6.85 7.88
CA TRP A 360 9.82 6.31 7.40
C TRP A 360 9.76 4.78 7.24
N GLN A 361 8.99 4.06 8.09
CA GLN A 361 8.79 2.62 7.96
C GLN A 361 8.03 2.25 6.68
N ILE A 362 7.03 3.05 6.29
CA ILE A 362 6.25 2.83 5.05
C ILE A 362 7.12 3.03 3.81
N ILE A 363 7.98 4.05 3.81
CA ILE A 363 8.95 4.29 2.73
C ILE A 363 9.96 3.15 2.67
N LEU A 364 10.49 2.74 3.82
CA LEU A 364 11.45 1.63 3.91
C LEU A 364 10.81 0.31 3.45
N ALA A 365 9.58 0.01 3.85
CA ALA A 365 8.86 -1.18 3.38
C ALA A 365 8.62 -1.14 1.87
N GLY A 366 8.24 0.03 1.34
CA GLY A 366 8.06 0.28 -0.09
C GLY A 366 9.34 0.05 -0.89
N LEU A 367 10.49 0.35 -0.30
CA LEU A 367 11.81 0.09 -0.87
C LEU A 367 12.21 -1.38 -0.75
N LEU A 368 12.12 -1.96 0.45
CA LEU A 368 12.61 -3.31 0.73
C LEU A 368 11.92 -4.39 -0.09
N LEU A 369 10.59 -4.32 -0.26
CA LEU A 369 9.86 -5.37 -0.99
C LEU A 369 10.37 -5.57 -2.43
N PRO A 370 10.35 -4.55 -3.32
CA PRO A 370 10.86 -4.71 -4.69
C PRO A 370 12.39 -4.96 -4.71
N TRP A 371 13.16 -4.34 -3.82
CA TRP A 371 14.63 -4.44 -3.83
C TRP A 371 15.12 -5.83 -3.43
N LEU A 372 14.60 -6.37 -2.33
CA LEU A 372 14.85 -7.75 -1.93
C LEU A 372 14.37 -8.71 -3.02
N GLY A 373 13.25 -8.40 -3.65
CA GLY A 373 12.77 -9.08 -4.84
C GLY A 373 13.80 -9.19 -5.96
N TYR A 374 14.32 -8.06 -6.41
CA TYR A 374 15.35 -8.00 -7.45
C TYR A 374 16.59 -8.80 -7.06
N ILE A 375 17.11 -8.57 -5.85
CA ILE A 375 18.36 -9.16 -5.37
C ILE A 375 18.22 -10.67 -5.25
N ILE A 376 17.20 -11.14 -4.53
CA ILE A 376 17.01 -12.57 -4.26
C ILE A 376 16.71 -13.33 -5.55
N ALA A 377 15.82 -12.80 -6.41
CA ALA A 377 15.49 -13.46 -7.67
C ALA A 377 16.69 -13.51 -8.63
N TRP A 378 17.49 -12.43 -8.69
CA TRP A 378 18.74 -12.43 -9.46
C TRP A 378 19.74 -13.46 -8.91
N SER A 379 19.91 -13.53 -7.59
CA SER A 379 20.80 -14.50 -6.95
C SER A 379 20.37 -15.94 -7.22
N VAL A 380 19.07 -16.24 -7.07
CA VAL A 380 18.53 -17.58 -7.36
C VAL A 380 18.73 -17.94 -8.83
N ALA A 381 18.43 -17.03 -9.76
CA ALA A 381 18.64 -17.27 -11.18
C ALA A 381 20.12 -17.50 -11.53
N THR A 382 21.02 -16.75 -10.89
CA THR A 382 22.48 -16.87 -11.10
C THR A 382 23.03 -18.17 -10.53
N ILE A 383 22.60 -18.57 -9.33
CA ILE A 383 22.96 -19.86 -8.70
C ILE A 383 22.50 -21.03 -9.57
N LEU A 384 21.31 -20.92 -10.17
CA LEU A 384 20.76 -21.88 -11.12
C LEU A 384 21.30 -21.69 -12.56
N ARG A 385 22.41 -20.95 -12.70
CA ARG A 385 23.20 -20.79 -13.93
C ARG A 385 22.39 -20.29 -15.12
N GLN A 386 21.42 -19.41 -14.88
CA GLN A 386 20.72 -18.72 -15.96
C GLN A 386 21.65 -17.75 -16.67
N ASN A 387 21.44 -17.57 -17.97
CA ASN A 387 22.18 -16.57 -18.74
C ASN A 387 21.94 -15.16 -18.16
N PRO A 388 22.91 -14.23 -18.25
CA PRO A 388 22.78 -12.91 -17.64
C PRO A 388 21.50 -12.14 -18.05
N ALA A 389 21.10 -12.25 -19.31
CA ALA A 389 19.88 -11.63 -19.82
C ALA A 389 18.60 -12.24 -19.24
N ASP A 390 18.60 -13.55 -18.99
CA ASP A 390 17.46 -14.27 -18.40
C ASP A 390 17.41 -14.04 -16.88
N ALA A 391 18.55 -14.05 -16.20
CA ALA A 391 18.66 -13.74 -14.77
C ALA A 391 18.20 -12.30 -14.47
N LEU A 392 18.59 -11.34 -15.31
CA LEU A 392 18.12 -9.96 -15.23
C LEU A 392 16.61 -9.87 -15.45
N THR A 393 16.06 -10.58 -16.44
CA THR A 393 14.61 -10.62 -16.66
C THR A 393 13.87 -11.22 -15.47
N ILE A 394 14.33 -12.34 -14.92
CA ILE A 394 13.72 -12.98 -13.74
C ILE A 394 13.72 -12.02 -12.55
N ALA A 395 14.82 -11.30 -12.34
CA ALA A 395 14.92 -10.29 -11.29
C ALA A 395 13.88 -9.19 -11.47
N ILE A 396 13.86 -8.55 -12.65
CA ILE A 396 12.94 -7.45 -12.98
C ILE A 396 11.48 -7.88 -12.85
N GLU A 397 11.12 -9.03 -13.41
CA GLU A 397 9.76 -9.57 -13.33
C GLU A 397 9.36 -9.86 -11.89
N THR A 398 10.25 -10.45 -11.09
CA THR A 398 9.92 -10.78 -9.69
C THR A 398 9.76 -9.52 -8.84
N GLY A 399 10.67 -8.57 -8.96
CA GLY A 399 10.67 -7.37 -8.12
C GLY A 399 9.57 -6.36 -8.46
N ILE A 400 9.14 -6.28 -9.73
CA ILE A 400 8.04 -5.40 -10.14
C ILE A 400 6.71 -6.10 -9.92
N GLN A 401 6.01 -5.68 -8.88
CA GLN A 401 4.69 -6.19 -8.57
C GLN A 401 3.56 -5.39 -9.21
N ASN A 402 2.43 -6.07 -9.47
CA ASN A 402 1.20 -5.41 -9.89
C ASN A 402 0.48 -4.81 -8.68
N THR A 403 0.92 -3.61 -8.28
CA THR A 403 0.33 -2.86 -7.16
C THR A 403 -1.15 -2.50 -7.38
N GLY A 404 -1.60 -2.42 -8.64
CA GLY A 404 -3.00 -2.21 -8.98
C GLY A 404 -3.91 -3.35 -8.51
N ILE A 405 -3.49 -4.60 -8.71
CA ILE A 405 -4.22 -5.78 -8.21
C ILE A 405 -4.23 -5.79 -6.67
N ALA A 406 -3.09 -5.48 -6.04
CA ALA A 406 -3.01 -5.38 -4.57
C ALA A 406 -3.99 -4.34 -4.02
N ILE A 407 -3.97 -3.10 -4.56
CA ILE A 407 -4.90 -2.02 -4.17
C ILE A 407 -6.35 -2.45 -4.38
N PHE A 408 -6.65 -3.05 -5.52
CA PHE A 408 -8.00 -3.46 -5.86
C PHE A 408 -8.55 -4.53 -4.88
N LEU A 409 -7.72 -5.52 -4.51
CA LEU A 409 -8.08 -6.52 -3.50
C LEU A 409 -8.23 -5.92 -2.11
N LEU A 410 -7.33 -5.02 -1.70
CA LEU A 410 -7.38 -4.37 -0.39
C LEU A 410 -8.59 -3.44 -0.22
N ARG A 411 -9.07 -2.83 -1.31
CA ARG A 411 -10.32 -2.05 -1.32
C ARG A 411 -11.58 -2.89 -1.08
N SER A 412 -11.48 -4.22 -1.03
CA SER A 412 -12.58 -5.09 -0.63
C SER A 412 -12.84 -5.11 0.88
N LEU A 413 -11.91 -4.58 1.68
CA LEU A 413 -12.00 -4.47 3.12
C LEU A 413 -12.97 -3.36 3.55
N PRO A 414 -13.52 -3.40 4.77
CA PRO A 414 -14.34 -2.31 5.28
C PRO A 414 -13.50 -1.05 5.50
N GLN A 415 -14.15 0.11 5.42
CA GLN A 415 -13.52 1.40 5.76
C GLN A 415 -13.39 1.54 7.28
N PRO A 416 -12.29 2.12 7.82
CA PRO A 416 -11.18 2.79 7.14
C PRO A 416 -10.01 1.88 6.69
N GLN A 417 -10.10 0.56 6.91
CA GLN A 417 -9.00 -0.39 6.66
C GLN A 417 -8.60 -0.46 5.19
N ALA A 418 -9.58 -0.43 4.29
CA ALA A 418 -9.34 -0.35 2.85
C ALA A 418 -8.41 0.82 2.49
N ASP A 419 -8.61 2.00 3.06
CA ASP A 419 -7.77 3.16 2.77
C ASP A 419 -6.38 3.02 3.42
N LEU A 420 -6.32 2.60 4.69
CA LEU A 420 -5.05 2.41 5.42
C LEU A 420 -4.12 1.41 4.73
N THR A 421 -4.65 0.25 4.35
CA THR A 421 -3.86 -0.82 3.73
C THR A 421 -3.30 -0.42 2.35
N THR A 422 -3.93 0.51 1.62
CA THR A 422 -3.49 0.93 0.28
C THR A 422 -2.25 1.83 0.27
N VAL A 423 -1.87 2.40 1.42
CA VAL A 423 -0.68 3.27 1.55
C VAL A 423 0.59 2.53 1.14
N ILE A 424 0.74 1.27 1.54
CA ILE A 424 1.93 0.45 1.26
C ILE A 424 2.08 0.14 -0.24
N PRO A 425 1.08 -0.41 -0.95
CA PRO A 425 1.17 -0.60 -2.41
C PRO A 425 1.53 0.67 -3.18
N VAL A 426 1.04 1.83 -2.75
CA VAL A 426 1.41 3.13 -3.35
C VAL A 426 2.88 3.45 -3.09
N SER A 427 3.35 3.29 -1.86
CA SER A 427 4.78 3.43 -1.52
C SER A 427 5.66 2.49 -2.35
N VAL A 428 5.29 1.21 -2.47
CA VAL A 428 5.99 0.23 -3.33
C VAL A 428 6.02 0.70 -4.77
N ALA A 429 4.90 1.15 -5.34
CA ALA A 429 4.85 1.64 -6.71
C ALA A 429 5.81 2.82 -6.95
N ILE A 430 5.93 3.72 -5.98
CA ILE A 430 6.84 4.88 -6.04
C ILE A 430 8.30 4.44 -5.93
N MET A 431 8.62 3.49 -5.04
CA MET A 431 10.00 3.07 -4.75
C MET A 431 10.56 2.02 -5.73
N THR A 432 9.70 1.31 -6.44
CA THR A 432 10.05 0.24 -7.42
C THR A 432 11.01 0.70 -8.53
N PRO A 433 10.86 1.89 -9.16
CA PRO A 433 11.67 2.29 -10.31
C PRO A 433 13.10 2.77 -9.97
N PHE A 434 13.35 3.22 -8.73
CA PHE A 434 14.62 3.81 -8.31
C PHE A 434 15.86 2.95 -8.61
N PRO A 435 15.95 1.67 -8.17
CA PRO A 435 17.14 0.86 -8.40
C PRO A 435 17.36 0.56 -9.89
N LEU A 436 16.27 0.34 -10.63
CA LEU A 436 16.32 0.08 -12.07
C LEU A 436 16.77 1.31 -12.85
N LEU A 437 16.36 2.49 -12.41
CA LEU A 437 16.80 3.76 -12.96
C LEU A 437 18.28 4.00 -12.69
N CYS A 438 18.77 3.74 -11.47
CA CYS A 438 20.19 3.82 -11.14
C CYS A 438 21.01 2.89 -12.05
N LEU A 439 20.56 1.65 -12.24
CA LEU A 439 21.18 0.70 -13.17
C LEU A 439 21.16 1.19 -14.61
N TYR A 440 20.05 1.77 -15.06
CA TYR A 440 19.93 2.33 -16.41
C TYR A 440 20.88 3.51 -16.63
N LEU A 441 20.97 4.43 -15.68
CA LEU A 441 21.87 5.58 -15.74
C LEU A 441 23.33 5.14 -15.73
N TYR A 442 23.69 4.20 -14.85
CA TYR A 442 25.03 3.62 -14.81
C TYR A 442 25.42 3.00 -16.16
N LYS A 443 24.55 2.17 -16.74
CA LYS A 443 24.76 1.57 -18.06
C LYS A 443 24.96 2.62 -19.14
N LYS A 444 24.13 3.67 -19.15
CA LYS A 444 24.19 4.76 -20.12
C LYS A 444 25.48 5.59 -19.99
N CYS A 445 25.97 5.81 -18.78
CA CYS A 445 27.26 6.47 -18.54
C CYS A 445 28.43 5.61 -19.01
N SER A 446 28.44 4.31 -18.69
CA SER A 446 29.48 3.38 -19.10
C SER A 446 29.55 3.22 -20.64
N GLU A 447 28.40 3.09 -21.31
CA GLU A 447 28.35 3.04 -22.79
C GLU A 447 28.86 4.33 -23.43
N ARG A 448 28.72 5.47 -22.76
CA ARG A 448 29.22 6.77 -23.23
C ARG A 448 30.74 6.83 -23.08
N GLU A 449 31.29 6.41 -21.95
CA GLU A 449 32.75 6.34 -21.72
C GLU A 449 33.44 5.41 -22.71
N ILE A 450 32.91 4.20 -22.95
CA ILE A 450 33.46 3.27 -23.94
C ILE A 450 33.48 3.89 -25.34
N ARG A 451 32.40 4.60 -25.70
CA ARG A 451 32.29 5.27 -27.01
C ARG A 451 33.26 6.42 -27.15
N TYR A 452 33.52 7.19 -26.09
CA TYR A 452 34.57 8.22 -26.10
C TYR A 452 35.98 7.61 -26.15
N GLY A 453 36.23 6.50 -25.45
CA GLY A 453 37.50 5.78 -25.52
C GLY A 453 37.81 5.29 -26.93
N LEU A 454 36.85 4.65 -27.59
CA LEU A 454 36.99 4.21 -28.99
C LEU A 454 37.23 5.37 -29.96
N LEU A 455 36.58 6.53 -29.75
CA LEU A 455 36.79 7.72 -30.58
C LEU A 455 38.16 8.39 -30.38
N ILE A 456 38.77 8.22 -29.20
CA ILE A 456 40.13 8.71 -28.92
C ILE A 456 41.15 7.76 -29.56
N ASP A 457 40.93 6.45 -29.47
CA ASP A 457 41.82 5.43 -30.04
C ASP A 457 41.87 5.50 -31.58
N ASP A 458 40.71 5.66 -32.23
CA ASP A 458 40.59 5.87 -33.69
C ASP A 458 41.34 7.12 -34.16
N ARG A 459 41.42 8.16 -33.31
CA ARG A 459 42.18 9.38 -33.61
C ARG A 459 43.68 9.21 -33.40
N SER A 460 44.13 8.35 -32.48
CA SER A 460 45.55 8.07 -32.30
C SER A 460 46.12 7.11 -33.34
N THR A 461 45.32 6.23 -33.93
CA THR A 461 45.74 5.33 -35.02
C THR A 461 45.72 5.99 -36.41
N ALA A 462 45.16 7.19 -36.53
CA ALA A 462 45.06 7.94 -37.78
C ALA A 462 46.21 8.96 -38.02
N TYR A 463 47.24 8.95 -37.16
CA TYR A 463 48.42 9.83 -37.28
C TYR A 463 49.71 9.05 -37.57
#